data_AF-A0A6I5H1F7-F1
#
_entry.id   AF-A0A6I5H1F7-F1
#
_cell.length_a   1.000
_cell.length_b   1.000
_cell.length_c   1.000
_cell.angle_alpha   90.00
_cell.angle_beta   90.00
_cell.angle_gamma   90.00
#
_symmetry.space_group_name_H-M   'P 1'
#
loop_
_entity.id
_entity.type
_entity.pdbx_description
1 polymer ?
#
loop_
_entity_poly.entity_id
_entity_poly.type
_entity_poly.pdbx_seq_one_letter_code
_entity_poly.pdbx_strand_id
1 'polypeptide(L)'
;MAPAYACGCGAMVPGPATRIAVSDEQSVLRWDGRQEQIVMRLTVGGDAGRAAWIMPVPHRAAVRLGDPALFAQLAGAVAPVHRTRYHFWPREGDWPFSGAGTADGAG
;
A
#
# COMPACT_ATOMS: atom_id res chain seq x y z
N MET A 1 -9.92 -0.77 -29.36
CA MET A 1 -8.84 -1.08 -28.40
C MET A 1 -9.35 -0.72 -27.01
N ALA A 2 -9.26 -1.63 -26.04
CA ALA A 2 -9.54 -1.29 -24.63
C ALA A 2 -8.27 -0.68 -24.00
N PRO A 3 -8.38 0.37 -23.17
CA PRO A 3 -7.21 0.97 -22.53
C PRO A 3 -6.51 -0.06 -21.64
N ALA A 4 -5.17 -0.09 -21.69
CA ALA A 4 -4.37 -0.77 -20.68
C ALA A 4 -4.43 0.08 -19.41
N TYR A 5 -4.95 -0.47 -18.32
CA TYR A 5 -4.85 0.16 -17.01
C TYR A 5 -3.40 0.00 -16.54
N ALA A 6 -2.62 1.08 -16.67
CA ALA A 6 -1.30 1.18 -16.06
C ALA A 6 -1.50 1.49 -14.57
N CYS A 7 -1.38 0.45 -13.77
CA CYS A 7 -1.28 0.56 -12.32
C CYS A 7 0.20 0.79 -11.97
N GLY A 8 0.52 1.19 -10.74
CA GLY A 8 1.84 1.75 -10.38
C GLY A 8 3.02 0.83 -10.69
N CYS A 9 2.77 -0.45 -10.96
CA CYS A 9 3.77 -1.47 -11.18
C CYS A 9 3.67 -2.15 -12.57
N GLY A 10 2.95 -1.60 -13.55
CA GLY A 10 3.04 -2.04 -14.95
C GLY A 10 1.72 -2.09 -15.72
N ALA A 11 1.79 -2.64 -16.95
CA ALA A 11 0.66 -2.74 -17.87
C ALA A 11 0.30 -4.20 -18.15
N MET A 12 -0.99 -4.52 -18.05
CA MET A 12 -1.56 -5.80 -18.46
C MET A 12 -2.18 -5.66 -19.85
N VAL A 13 -1.77 -6.52 -20.78
CA VAL A 13 -2.24 -6.51 -22.18
C VAL A 13 -2.95 -7.83 -22.48
N PRO A 14 -4.29 -7.84 -22.65
CA PRO A 14 -5.03 -9.03 -22.98
C PRO A 14 -4.90 -9.40 -24.47
N GLY A 15 -5.31 -10.61 -24.83
CA GLY A 15 -5.42 -11.02 -26.24
C GLY A 15 -6.54 -10.28 -27.00
N PRO A 16 -6.56 -10.37 -28.35
CA PRO A 16 -7.61 -9.74 -29.16
C PRO A 16 -9.01 -10.16 -28.70
N ALA A 17 -9.95 -9.19 -28.69
CA ALA A 17 -11.35 -9.39 -28.32
C ALA A 17 -11.61 -9.92 -26.89
N THR A 18 -10.60 -9.92 -26.01
CA THR A 18 -10.77 -10.27 -24.58
C THR A 18 -10.57 -9.05 -23.69
N ARG A 19 -11.00 -9.18 -22.43
CA ARG A 19 -10.97 -8.12 -21.43
C ARG A 19 -10.22 -8.60 -20.20
N ILE A 20 -9.57 -7.64 -19.55
CA ILE A 20 -8.90 -7.83 -18.28
C ILE A 20 -9.09 -6.60 -17.43
N ALA A 21 -9.26 -6.80 -16.13
CA ALA A 21 -9.32 -5.74 -15.14
C ALA A 21 -8.47 -6.16 -13.93
N VAL A 22 -7.65 -5.23 -13.44
CA VAL A 22 -6.93 -5.39 -12.18
C VAL A 22 -7.80 -4.77 -11.10
N SER A 23 -8.32 -5.60 -10.18
CA SER A 23 -9.21 -5.13 -9.10
C SER A 23 -8.47 -4.80 -7.81
N ASP A 24 -7.26 -5.31 -7.64
CA ASP A 24 -6.40 -5.03 -6.50
C ASP A 24 -4.92 -5.14 -6.92
N GLU A 25 -4.10 -4.20 -6.45
CA GLU A 25 -2.66 -4.16 -6.66
C GLU A 25 -1.98 -3.88 -5.32
N GLN A 26 -1.07 -4.77 -4.92
CA GLN A 26 -0.25 -4.60 -3.73
C GLN A 26 1.21 -4.87 -4.04
N SER A 27 2.09 -4.00 -3.55
CA SER A 27 3.53 -4.11 -3.74
C SER A 27 4.28 -3.88 -2.45
N VAL A 28 5.42 -4.56 -2.33
CA VAL A 28 6.38 -4.39 -1.24
C VAL A 28 7.73 -4.13 -1.89
N LEU A 29 8.35 -3.03 -1.48
CA LEU A 29 9.66 -2.63 -1.96
C LEU A 29 10.69 -2.84 -0.86
N ARG A 30 11.81 -3.46 -1.22
CA ARG A 30 13.02 -3.51 -0.40
C ARG A 30 14.18 -2.96 -1.22
N TRP A 31 14.89 -2.01 -0.64
CA TRP A 31 16.12 -1.45 -1.18
C TRP A 31 17.25 -1.63 -0.17
N ASP A 32 18.40 -2.12 -0.63
CA ASP A 32 19.59 -2.31 0.22
C ASP A 32 20.76 -1.35 -0.13
N GLY A 33 20.48 -0.31 -0.93
CA GLY A 33 21.51 0.60 -1.44
C GLY A 33 22.06 0.23 -2.81
N ARG A 34 21.82 -1.01 -3.28
CA ARG A 34 22.29 -1.48 -4.59
C ARG A 34 21.25 -2.25 -5.39
N GLN A 35 20.41 -3.04 -4.72
CA GLN A 35 19.39 -3.86 -5.35
C GLN A 35 18.00 -3.49 -4.84
N GLU A 36 17.09 -3.28 -5.79
CA GLU A 36 15.68 -3.15 -5.53
C GLU A 36 15.01 -4.51 -5.72
N GLN A 37 14.19 -4.89 -4.74
CA GLN A 37 13.33 -6.05 -4.79
C GLN A 37 11.89 -5.58 -4.67
N ILE A 38 11.10 -5.91 -5.70
CA ILE A 38 9.67 -5.62 -5.73
C ILE A 38 8.95 -6.97 -5.68
N VAL A 39 8.20 -7.21 -4.61
CA VAL A 39 7.26 -8.33 -4.55
C VAL A 39 5.87 -7.78 -4.79
N MET A 40 5.14 -8.38 -5.74
CA MET A 40 3.87 -7.86 -6.18
C MET A 40 2.80 -8.94 -6.19
N ARG A 41 1.58 -8.53 -5.83
CA ARG A 41 0.36 -9.29 -5.96
C ARG A 41 -0.66 -8.47 -6.75
N LEU A 42 -1.21 -9.09 -7.79
CA LEU A 42 -2.27 -8.52 -8.62
C LEU A 42 -3.47 -9.45 -8.55
N THR A 43 -4.65 -8.90 -8.27
CA THR A 43 -5.91 -9.62 -8.44
C THR A 43 -6.48 -9.25 -9.79
N VAL A 44 -6.59 -10.23 -10.68
CA VAL A 44 -6.90 -10.02 -12.09
C VAL A 44 -8.15 -10.81 -12.44
N GLY A 45 -9.15 -10.09 -12.96
CA GLY A 45 -10.39 -10.67 -13.48
C GLY A 45 -10.52 -10.44 -14.99
N GLY A 46 -11.31 -11.28 -15.66
CA GLY A 46 -11.56 -11.16 -17.10
C GLY A 46 -11.87 -12.49 -17.77
N ASP A 47 -12.05 -12.44 -19.08
CA ASP A 47 -12.28 -13.60 -19.96
C ASP A 47 -11.02 -13.96 -20.79
N ALA A 48 -9.91 -13.25 -20.57
CA ALA A 48 -8.64 -13.49 -21.25
C ALA A 48 -7.95 -14.76 -20.70
N GLY A 49 -7.83 -15.80 -21.53
CA GLY A 49 -7.06 -17.01 -21.17
C GLY A 49 -5.54 -16.81 -21.17
N ARG A 50 -5.05 -15.70 -21.73
CA ARG A 50 -3.65 -15.28 -21.73
C ARG A 50 -3.57 -13.76 -21.68
N ALA A 51 -2.57 -13.24 -20.98
CA ALA A 51 -2.23 -11.82 -20.95
C ALA A 51 -0.71 -11.66 -20.88
N ALA A 52 -0.21 -10.56 -21.45
CA ALA A 52 1.16 -10.13 -21.24
C ALA A 52 1.19 -9.10 -20.10
N TRP A 53 2.23 -9.16 -19.28
CA TRP A 53 2.52 -8.16 -18.27
C TRP A 53 3.83 -7.45 -18.62
N ILE A 54 3.78 -6.12 -18.67
CA ILE A 54 4.92 -5.25 -19.00
C ILE A 54 5.29 -4.47 -17.75
N MET A 55 6.50 -4.71 -17.24
CA MET A 55 7.10 -3.95 -16.13
C MET A 55 8.34 -3.18 -16.62
N PRO A 56 8.30 -1.85 -16.65
CA PRO A 56 9.49 -1.04 -16.86
C PRO A 56 10.48 -1.27 -15.72
N VAL A 57 11.75 -1.54 -16.05
CA VAL A 57 12.83 -1.64 -15.07
C VAL A 57 13.99 -0.74 -15.52
N PRO A 58 14.71 -0.08 -14.60
CA PRO A 58 15.76 0.87 -14.99
C PRO A 58 16.93 0.22 -15.76
N HIS A 59 17.09 -1.09 -15.63
CA HIS A 59 18.14 -1.87 -16.27
C HIS A 59 17.63 -3.30 -16.58
N ARG A 60 18.21 -4.33 -15.97
CA ARG A 60 17.81 -5.73 -16.12
C ARG A 60 17.27 -6.24 -14.78
N ALA A 61 16.10 -6.89 -14.82
CA ALA A 61 15.53 -7.56 -13.66
C ALA A 61 15.40 -9.07 -13.90
N ALA A 62 15.44 -9.83 -12.81
CA ALA A 62 15.06 -11.23 -12.79
C ALA A 62 13.63 -11.33 -12.23
N VAL A 63 12.77 -12.08 -12.92
CA VAL A 63 11.38 -12.31 -12.50
C VAL A 63 11.24 -13.74 -12.03
N ARG A 64 10.61 -13.92 -10.87
CA ARG A 64 10.29 -15.21 -10.28
C ARG A 64 8.97 -15.12 -9.54
N LEU A 65 8.33 -16.26 -9.31
CA LEU A 65 7.16 -16.32 -8.44
C LEU A 65 7.56 -15.89 -7.02
N GLY A 66 6.75 -15.01 -6.42
CA GLY A 66 6.91 -14.54 -5.05
C GLY A 66 6.39 -15.55 -4.03
N ASP A 67 6.72 -15.33 -2.75
CA ASP A 67 6.15 -16.09 -1.65
C ASP A 67 4.70 -15.62 -1.39
N PRO A 68 3.68 -16.50 -1.52
CA PRO A 68 2.29 -16.10 -1.29
C PRO A 68 2.01 -15.69 0.16
N ALA A 69 2.82 -16.11 1.13
CA ALA A 69 2.62 -15.80 2.55
C ALA A 69 3.13 -14.41 2.95
N LEU A 70 3.97 -13.76 2.11
CA LEU A 70 4.64 -12.50 2.46
C LEU A 70 3.66 -11.41 2.91
N PHE A 71 2.59 -11.19 2.14
CA PHE A 71 1.63 -10.12 2.45
C PHE A 71 0.87 -10.39 3.75
N ALA A 72 0.56 -11.65 4.06
CA ALA A 72 -0.08 -12.01 5.32
C ALA A 72 0.87 -11.80 6.52
N GLN A 73 2.14 -12.17 6.36
CA GLN A 73 3.17 -11.94 7.37
C GLN A 73 3.38 -10.45 7.64
N LEU A 74 3.46 -9.64 6.58
CA LEU A 74 3.59 -8.18 6.71
C LEU A 74 2.37 -7.56 7.38
N ALA A 75 1.15 -7.96 6.99
CA ALA A 75 -0.08 -7.51 7.64
C ALA A 75 -0.07 -7.80 9.14
N GLY A 76 0.44 -8.97 9.56
CA GLY A 76 0.64 -9.29 10.97
C GLY A 76 1.71 -8.44 11.65
N ALA A 77 2.85 -8.22 10.98
CA ALA A 77 3.98 -7.47 11.53
C ALA A 77 3.69 -5.98 11.72
N VAL A 78 2.86 -5.38 10.85
CA VAL A 78 2.47 -3.96 10.94
C VAL A 78 1.12 -3.76 11.63
N ALA A 79 0.54 -4.81 12.21
CA ALA A 79 -0.75 -4.73 12.87
C ALA A 79 -0.71 -3.69 14.01
N PRO A 80 -1.75 -2.84 14.14
CA PRO A 80 -1.80 -1.84 15.19
C PRO A 80 -1.82 -2.50 16.57
N VAL A 81 -1.12 -1.90 17.53
CA VAL A 81 -1.11 -2.34 18.94
C VAL A 81 -1.90 -1.36 19.77
N HIS A 82 -2.92 -1.85 20.49
CA HIS A 82 -3.66 -1.02 21.43
C HIS A 82 -2.76 -0.61 22.60
N ARG A 83 -2.69 0.70 22.88
CA ARG A 83 -1.90 1.28 23.98
C ARG A 83 -2.75 2.29 24.73
N THR A 84 -3.04 1.98 25.99
CA THR A 84 -3.64 2.95 26.91
C THR A 84 -2.53 3.85 27.44
N ARG A 85 -2.65 5.16 27.23
CA ARG A 85 -1.76 6.17 27.84
C ARG A 85 -2.56 6.93 28.87
N TYR A 86 -2.07 6.95 30.10
CA TYR A 86 -2.62 7.77 31.17
C TYR A 86 -1.88 9.10 31.18
N HIS A 87 -2.62 10.20 31.12
CA HIS A 87 -2.08 11.55 31.19
C HIS A 87 -2.60 12.20 32.48
N PHE A 88 -1.68 12.67 33.31
CA PHE A 88 -2.01 13.34 34.57
C PHE A 88 -2.30 14.84 34.38
N TRP A 89 -1.74 15.46 33.34
CA TRP A 89 -1.96 16.87 32.99
C TRP A 89 -2.81 16.99 31.72
N PRO A 90 -3.84 17.86 31.68
CA PRO A 90 -4.67 18.06 30.49
C PRO A 90 -3.87 18.62 29.31
N ARG A 91 -4.16 18.19 28.07
CA ARG A 91 -3.66 18.84 26.85
C ARG A 91 -4.67 19.87 26.33
N GLU A 92 -4.21 20.72 25.43
CA GLU A 92 -5.05 21.64 24.67
C GLU A 92 -6.12 20.83 23.91
N GLY A 93 -7.39 21.02 24.27
CA GLY A 93 -8.54 20.26 23.74
C GLY A 93 -9.16 19.21 24.68
N ASP A 94 -8.53 18.89 25.82
CA ASP A 94 -9.02 17.85 26.75
C ASP A 94 -9.93 18.39 27.86
N TRP A 95 -10.13 19.71 27.99
CA TRP A 95 -10.84 20.33 29.12
C TRP A 95 -12.09 21.12 28.72
N PRO A 96 -13.22 21.02 29.44
CA PRO A 96 -14.54 21.50 29.00
C PRO A 96 -14.75 23.02 29.11
N PHE A 97 -13.69 23.84 29.23
CA PHE A 97 -13.80 25.29 29.46
C PHE A 97 -13.04 26.16 28.44
N SER A 98 -12.75 25.69 27.23
CA SER A 98 -12.10 26.49 26.17
C SER A 98 -13.03 27.55 25.55
N GLY A 99 -13.69 28.37 26.38
CA GLY A 99 -14.69 29.34 25.95
C GLY A 99 -15.02 30.47 26.93
N ALA A 100 -14.24 30.70 28.00
CA ALA A 100 -14.42 31.89 28.84
C ALA A 100 -13.09 32.65 28.96
N GLY A 101 -13.10 33.88 28.45
CA GLY A 101 -11.95 34.77 28.46
C GLY A 101 -11.53 35.25 29.86
N THR A 102 -10.25 35.65 29.91
CA THR A 102 -9.61 36.60 30.84
C THR A 102 -9.54 36.25 32.34
N ALA A 103 -8.33 36.43 32.89
CA ALA A 103 -7.92 36.59 34.31
C ALA A 103 -7.88 35.30 35.18
N ASP A 104 -6.94 35.02 36.09
CA ASP A 104 -5.70 35.66 36.60
C ASP A 104 -4.79 34.55 37.18
N GLY A 105 -3.49 34.83 37.37
CA GLY A 105 -2.49 33.84 37.83
C GLY A 105 -2.43 33.60 39.34
N ALA A 106 -1.57 32.65 39.75
CA ALA A 106 -0.81 32.65 41.01
C ALA A 106 0.08 31.39 41.14
N GLY A 107 1.28 31.57 41.72
CA GLY A 107 1.89 30.62 42.67
C GLY A 107 2.93 29.66 42.12
#